data_AF-A0A6P1TRQ2-F1
#
_entry.id   AF-A0A6P1TRQ2-F1
#
_cell.length_a   1.000
_cell.length_b   1.000
_cell.length_c   1.000
_cell.angle_alpha   90.00
_cell.angle_beta   90.00
_cell.angle_gamma   90.00
#
_symmetry.space_group_name_H-M   'P 1'
#
loop_
_entity.id
_entity.type
_entity.pdbx_description
1 polymer ?
#
loop_
_entity_poly.entity_id
_entity_poly.type
_entity_poly.pdbx_seq_one_letter_code
_entity_poly.pdbx_strand_id
1 'polypeptide(L)'
;MNKLLMQMPFETDAYVVFLLFKLGLRIGEAVALKWADIDWEAREIHIHRMESRVEDENGKLKVAICEYTKKKSPVGDQYLPLRD
;
A
#
# COMPACT_ATOMS: atom_id res chain seq x y z
N MET A 1 -17.92 5.21 5.32
CA MET A 1 -17.76 4.36 4.12
C MET A 1 -18.75 4.78 3.02
N ASN A 2 -18.34 4.90 1.75
CA ASN A 2 -19.23 5.32 0.66
C ASN A 2 -20.30 4.22 0.39
N LYS A 3 -21.60 4.58 0.49
CA LYS A 3 -22.72 3.63 0.34
C LYS A 3 -22.72 2.91 -1.01
N LEU A 4 -22.16 3.52 -2.04
CA LEU A 4 -22.07 2.94 -3.39
C LEU A 4 -21.04 1.82 -3.48
N LEU A 5 -19.91 1.92 -2.76
CA LEU A 5 -18.89 0.87 -2.73
C LEU A 5 -19.42 -0.41 -2.09
N MET A 6 -20.22 -0.29 -1.04
CA MET A 6 -20.84 -1.43 -0.35
C MET A 6 -21.83 -2.19 -1.24
N GLN A 7 -22.36 -1.56 -2.29
CA GLN A 7 -23.29 -2.18 -3.24
C GLN A 7 -22.57 -2.93 -4.36
N MET A 8 -21.25 -2.75 -4.52
CA MET A 8 -20.42 -3.35 -5.57
C MET A 8 -19.18 -4.02 -4.97
N PRO A 9 -19.34 -5.13 -4.21
CA PRO A 9 -18.24 -5.78 -3.50
C PRO A 9 -17.20 -6.43 -4.42
N PHE A 10 -17.52 -6.61 -5.71
CA PHE A 10 -16.64 -7.24 -6.70
C PHE A 10 -15.76 -6.23 -7.47
N GLU A 11 -16.03 -4.93 -7.36
CA GLU A 11 -15.21 -3.88 -7.98
C GLU A 11 -14.05 -3.48 -7.06
N THR A 12 -13.05 -4.35 -6.99
CA THR A 12 -11.85 -4.18 -6.15
C THR A 12 -11.06 -2.90 -6.47
N ASP A 13 -11.06 -2.46 -7.73
CA ASP A 13 -10.38 -1.24 -8.18
C ASP A 13 -10.89 0.02 -7.45
N ALA A 14 -12.19 0.09 -7.19
CA ALA A 14 -12.81 1.23 -6.52
C ALA A 14 -12.36 1.33 -5.05
N TYR A 15 -12.11 0.21 -4.39
CA TYR A 15 -11.55 0.17 -3.03
C TYR A 15 -10.10 0.62 -2.99
N VAL A 16 -9.28 0.20 -3.97
CA VAL A 16 -7.89 0.65 -4.08
C VAL A 16 -7.83 2.16 -4.30
N VAL A 17 -8.65 2.70 -5.22
CA VAL A 17 -8.73 4.15 -5.45
C VAL A 17 -9.15 4.88 -4.18
N PHE A 18 -10.13 4.37 -3.44
CA PHE A 18 -10.54 4.95 -2.17
C PHE A 18 -9.40 4.99 -1.15
N LEU A 19 -8.64 3.90 -1.00
CA LEU A 19 -7.50 3.82 -0.10
C LEU A 19 -6.39 4.81 -0.50
N LEU A 20 -6.08 4.92 -1.80
CA LEU A 20 -5.09 5.88 -2.33
C LEU A 20 -5.43 7.31 -1.87
N PHE A 21 -6.69 7.72 -2.01
CA PHE A 21 -7.12 9.06 -1.65
C PHE A 21 -7.30 9.29 -0.15
N LYS A 22 -7.74 8.26 0.60
CA LYS A 22 -7.96 8.39 2.04
C LYS A 22 -6.69 8.40 2.87
N LEU A 23 -5.72 7.58 2.46
CA LEU A 23 -4.49 7.35 3.20
C LEU A 23 -3.28 8.05 2.57
N GLY A 24 -3.44 8.60 1.36
CA GLY A 24 -2.36 9.26 0.63
C GLY A 24 -1.27 8.27 0.15
N LEU A 25 -1.64 7.01 -0.07
CA LEU A 25 -0.69 5.97 -0.47
C LEU A 25 -0.20 6.20 -1.90
N ARG A 26 1.08 5.88 -2.14
CA ARG A 26 1.59 5.70 -3.49
C ARG A 26 1.05 4.41 -4.07
N ILE A 27 0.86 4.35 -5.39
CA ILE A 27 0.28 3.15 -6.04
C ILE A 27 1.07 1.87 -5.73
N GLY A 28 2.41 1.96 -5.69
CA GLY A 28 3.25 0.82 -5.33
C GLY A 28 3.10 0.36 -3.88
N GLU A 29 2.76 1.25 -2.94
CA GLU A 29 2.49 0.90 -1.53
C GLU A 29 1.13 0.20 -1.41
N ALA A 30 0.11 0.70 -2.12
CA ALA A 30 -1.22 0.08 -2.13
C ALA A 30 -1.18 -1.33 -2.72
N VAL A 31 -0.43 -1.55 -3.81
CA VAL A 31 -0.27 -2.87 -4.44
C VAL A 31 0.54 -3.83 -3.55
N ALA A 32 1.50 -3.31 -2.77
CA ALA A 32 2.33 -4.13 -1.90
C ALA A 32 1.66 -4.48 -0.54
N LEU A 33 0.53 -3.86 -0.21
CA LEU A 33 -0.14 -4.04 1.07
C LEU A 33 -0.59 -5.49 1.28
N LYS A 34 -0.37 -6.01 2.49
CA LYS A 34 -0.79 -7.36 2.91
C LYS A 34 -1.69 -7.25 4.14
N TRP A 35 -2.54 -8.26 4.34
CA TRP A 35 -3.39 -8.34 5.53
C TRP A 35 -2.63 -8.27 6.85
N ALA A 36 -1.40 -8.80 6.88
CA ALA A 36 -0.54 -8.77 8.06
C ALA A 36 0.00 -7.37 8.41
N ASP A 37 -0.14 -6.38 7.52
CA ASP A 37 0.28 -5.00 7.80
C ASP A 37 -0.80 -4.20 8.56
N ILE A 38 -1.99 -4.78 8.76
CA ILE A 38 -3.10 -4.14 9.46
C ILE A 38 -3.11 -4.61 10.92
N ASP A 39 -2.88 -3.67 11.83
CA ASP A 39 -3.08 -3.87 13.26
C ASP A 39 -4.51 -3.44 13.63
N TRP A 40 -5.38 -4.42 13.83
CA TRP A 40 -6.77 -4.18 14.20
C TRP A 40 -6.94 -3.72 15.65
N GLU A 41 -5.98 -4.03 16.52
CA GLU A 41 -6.01 -3.68 17.94
C GLU A 41 -5.57 -2.23 18.13
N ALA A 42 -4.45 -1.85 17.52
CA ALA A 42 -3.98 -0.46 17.47
C ALA A 42 -4.81 0.42 16.53
N ARG A 43 -5.60 -0.19 15.63
CA ARG A 43 -6.34 0.48 14.53
C ARG A 43 -5.38 1.25 13.62
N GLU A 44 -4.32 0.61 13.16
CA GLU A 44 -3.30 1.23 12.31
C GLU A 44 -2.93 0.32 11.14
N ILE A 45 -2.42 0.92 10.06
CA ILE A 45 -1.81 0.22 8.93
C ILE A 45 -0.33 0.59 8.89
N HIS A 46 0.53 -0.43 8.85
CA HIS A 46 1.96 -0.26 8.71
C HIS A 46 2.38 -0.28 7.23
N ILE A 47 2.89 0.83 6.72
CA ILE A 47 3.36 0.99 5.35
C ILE A 47 4.89 0.93 5.35
N HIS A 48 5.44 -0.23 4.96
CA HIS A 48 6.88 -0.50 4.97
C HIS A 48 7.41 -1.10 3.66
N ARG A 49 6.54 -1.31 2.67
CA ARG A 49 6.87 -2.00 1.40
C ARG A 49 6.24 -1.30 0.22
N MET A 50 6.87 -1.42 -0.94
CA MET A 50 6.30 -0.94 -2.20
C MET A 50 6.67 -1.82 -3.39
N GLU A 51 5.81 -1.88 -4.39
CA GLU A 51 6.18 -2.35 -5.71
C GLU A 51 7.05 -1.29 -6.41
N SER A 52 8.20 -1.71 -6.95
CA SER A 52 9.09 -0.86 -7.72
C SER A 52 9.75 -1.62 -8.88
N ARG A 53 10.36 -0.87 -9.79
CA ARG A 53 11.22 -1.43 -10.84
C ARG A 53 12.66 -1.49 -10.33
N VAL A 54 13.20 -2.68 -10.25
CA VAL A 54 14.58 -2.95 -9.80
C VAL A 54 15.37 -3.55 -10.95
N GLU A 55 16.64 -3.18 -11.07
CA GLU A 55 17.55 -3.82 -12.02
C GLU A 55 17.92 -5.21 -11.50
N ASP A 56 17.93 -6.19 -12.39
CA ASP A 56 18.48 -7.51 -12.13
C ASP A 56 20.00 -7.53 -12.37
N GLU A 57 20.63 -8.68 -12.15
CA GLU A 57 22.07 -8.89 -12.31
C GLU A 57 22.56 -8.65 -13.75
N ASN A 58 21.65 -8.66 -14.73
CA ASN A 58 21.94 -8.41 -16.14
C ASN A 58 21.58 -6.97 -16.56
N GLY A 59 21.25 -6.09 -15.62
CA GLY A 59 20.86 -4.70 -15.88
C GLY A 59 19.44 -4.54 -16.46
N LYS A 60 18.62 -5.60 -16.46
CA LYS A 60 17.24 -5.54 -16.93
C LYS A 60 16.31 -5.13 -15.79
N LEU A 61 15.41 -4.18 -16.07
CA LEU A 61 14.39 -3.76 -15.11
C LEU A 61 13.31 -4.84 -14.96
N LYS A 62 13.07 -5.28 -13.73
CA LYS A 62 11.97 -6.16 -13.33
C LYS A 62 11.12 -5.49 -12.26
N VAL A 63 9.83 -5.82 -12.23
CA VAL A 63 8.93 -5.41 -11.16
C VAL A 63 9.17 -6.32 -9.95
N ALA A 64 9.35 -5.73 -8.77
CA ALA A 64 9.54 -6.47 -7.53
C ALA A 64 8.94 -5.70 -6.34
N ILE A 65 8.50 -6.45 -5.33
CA ILE A 65 8.19 -5.88 -4.02
C ILE A 65 9.50 -5.62 -3.29
N CYS A 66 9.68 -4.39 -2.86
CA CYS A 66 10.81 -3.93 -2.09
C CYS A 66 10.40 -3.77 -0.63
N GLU A 67 11.27 -4.21 0.30
CA GLU A 67 11.11 -4.06 1.75
C GLU A 67 11.51 -2.65 2.23
N TYR A 68 11.10 -1.64 1.47
CA TYR A 68 11.24 -0.21 1.79
C TYR A 68 10.22 0.57 0.95
N THR A 69 9.83 1.76 1.39
CA THR A 69 8.99 2.69 0.61
C THR A 69 9.81 3.83 -0.03
N LYS A 70 11.04 4.06 0.45
CA LYS A 70 12.01 5.01 -0.12
C LYS A 70 13.43 4.48 0.05
N LYS A 71 14.15 4.27 -1.07
CA LYS A 71 15.54 3.79 -1.03
C LYS A 71 16.38 4.66 -0.07
N LYS A 72 17.04 4.01 0.90
CA LYS A 72 18.04 4.59 1.83
C LYS A 72 17.53 5.52 2.93
N SER A 73 16.27 5.42 3.36
CA SER A 73 15.83 6.19 4.55
C SER A 73 14.77 5.46 5.39
N PRO A 74 14.94 5.37 6.73
CA PRO A 74 13.91 4.87 7.64
C PRO A 74 12.69 5.81 7.72
N VAL A 75 12.75 6.99 7.09
CA VAL A 75 11.62 7.94 6.98
C VAL A 75 10.47 7.38 6.12
N GLY A 76 10.73 6.30 5.38
CA GLY A 76 9.71 5.64 4.57
C GLY A 76 8.73 4.75 5.34
N ASP A 77 9.12 4.26 6.52
CA ASP A 77 8.24 3.42 7.34
C ASP A 77 7.23 4.31 8.06
N GLN A 78 5.95 4.07 7.76
CA GLN A 78 4.88 4.93 8.24
C GLN A 78 3.73 4.11 8.81
N TYR A 79 3.22 4.53 9.97
CA TYR A 79 1.99 4.01 10.56
C TYR A 79 0.86 4.98 10.26
N LEU A 80 -0.20 4.48 9.64
CA LEU A 80 -1.38 5.26 9.26
C LEU A 80 -2.58 4.83 10.10
N PRO A 81 -3.25 5.76 10.82
CA PRO A 81 -4.38 5.40 11.64
C PRO A 81 -5.61 5.08 10.78
N LEU A 82 -6.31 3.99 11.11
CA LEU A 82 -7.63 3.62 10.62
C LEU A 82 -8.71 4.47 11.32
N ARG A 83 -8.73 5.77 10.98
CA ARG A 83 -9.77 6.70 11.45
C ARG A 83 -11.07 6.49 10.68
N ASP A 84 -12.20 6.72 11.36
CA ASP A 84 -13.56 6.55 10.83
C ASP A 84 -13.97 7.60 9.78
#